data_AF-A0A2E0BUU8-F1
#
_entry.id   AF-A0A2E0BUU8-F1
#
_cell.length_a   1.000
_cell.length_b   1.000
_cell.length_c   1.000
_cell.angle_alpha   90.00
_cell.angle_beta   90.00
_cell.angle_gamma   90.00
#
_symmetry.space_group_name_H-M   'P 1'
#
loop_
_entity.id
_entity.type
_entity.pdbx_description
1 polymer ?
#
loop_
_entity_poly.entity_id
_entity_poly.type
_entity_poly.pdbx_seq_one_letter_code
_entity_poly.pdbx_strand_id
1 'polypeptide(L)'
;MPAKPYAPSHIGSVASTFTSMRIAGAVKDNLVTLVCEELDRLVPSMEAATLDNDAERKTLDDAQRTRLNYNRTRELMIDRIEHVESVGSAAVQGGIEHLEKFLARIIRHCEEAATRDRVSTIKPRHLEIALHSMGKGNSPDADDEEQHEEQGIEVQGGGIITITHVKSMSRTHAKMAITDDAAEDLLLTYGDMVSELENDIRQHANLGRDPMYFIDSVNRLSALMAFGWIRRMLMKAADNARERGYSRIDIEQIVHIDPFE
;
A
#
# COMPACT_ATOMS: atom_id res chain seq x y z
N MET A 1 -12.30 32.66 19.50
CA MET A 1 -11.77 33.39 18.31
C MET A 1 -11.58 32.36 17.21
N PRO A 2 -11.98 32.64 15.96
CA PRO A 2 -11.70 31.72 14.85
C PRO A 2 -10.19 31.52 14.71
N ALA A 3 -9.78 30.30 14.36
CA ALA A 3 -8.37 30.00 14.11
C ALA A 3 -7.86 30.84 12.93
N LYS A 4 -6.58 31.22 12.96
CA LYS A 4 -5.97 31.90 11.82
C LYS A 4 -5.86 30.91 10.65
N PRO A 5 -6.18 31.33 9.42
CA PRO A 5 -5.96 30.48 8.24
C PRO A 5 -4.47 30.25 8.02
N TYR A 6 -4.15 29.30 7.14
CA TYR A 6 -2.77 29.03 6.74
C TYR A 6 -2.12 30.28 6.14
N ALA A 7 -0.81 30.44 6.36
CA ALA A 7 -0.04 31.49 5.69
C ALA A 7 0.10 31.16 4.19
N PRO A 8 -0.14 32.12 3.27
CA PRO A 8 0.03 31.88 1.83
C PRO A 8 1.44 31.44 1.45
N SER A 9 2.47 31.88 2.18
CA SER A 9 3.85 31.42 2.00
C SER A 9 4.01 29.93 2.34
N HIS A 10 3.36 29.46 3.40
CA HIS A 10 3.39 28.07 3.82
C HIS A 10 2.63 27.18 2.82
N ILE A 11 1.40 27.55 2.45
CA ILE A 11 0.64 26.86 1.40
C ILE A 11 1.41 26.85 0.08
N GLY A 12 2.03 27.97 -0.29
CA GLY A 12 2.87 28.03 -1.49
C GLY A 12 4.08 27.09 -1.45
N SER A 13 4.72 26.93 -0.28
CA SER A 13 5.84 26.00 -0.10
C SER A 13 5.40 24.55 -0.20
N VAL A 14 4.27 24.20 0.42
CA VAL A 14 3.71 22.84 0.33
C VAL A 14 3.21 22.57 -1.09
N ALA A 15 2.49 23.50 -1.69
CA ALA A 15 1.98 23.35 -3.06
C ALA A 15 3.11 23.18 -4.09
N SER A 16 4.27 23.82 -3.87
CA SER A 16 5.43 23.66 -4.75
C SER A 16 6.08 22.27 -4.72
N THR A 17 5.74 21.39 -3.77
CA THR A 17 6.23 20.00 -3.82
C THR A 17 5.48 19.16 -4.84
N PHE A 18 4.30 19.62 -5.26
CA PHE A 18 3.49 18.91 -6.25
C PHE A 18 3.86 19.34 -7.68
N THR A 19 4.30 20.60 -7.85
CA THR A 19 4.57 21.22 -9.16
C THR A 19 5.96 21.83 -9.30
N SER A 20 6.53 21.74 -10.50
CA SER A 20 7.75 22.48 -10.87
C SER A 20 7.49 23.92 -11.34
N MET A 21 6.21 24.30 -11.51
CA MET A 21 5.82 25.64 -11.96
C MET A 21 5.86 26.67 -10.83
N ARG A 22 6.19 27.93 -11.17
CA ARG A 22 6.13 29.01 -10.19
C ARG A 22 4.69 29.37 -9.86
N ILE A 23 4.31 29.25 -8.60
CA ILE A 23 2.98 29.62 -8.10
C ILE A 23 2.93 31.13 -7.86
N ALA A 24 2.01 31.82 -8.54
CA ALA A 24 1.79 33.25 -8.36
C ALA A 24 1.22 33.57 -6.96
N GLY A 25 1.51 34.77 -6.44
CA GLY A 25 1.07 35.19 -5.09
C GLY A 25 -0.43 35.07 -4.89
N ALA A 26 -1.22 35.65 -5.79
CA ALA A 26 -2.69 35.58 -5.75
C ALA A 26 -3.24 34.14 -5.80
N VAL A 27 -2.52 33.21 -6.45
CA VAL A 27 -2.91 31.79 -6.46
C VAL A 27 -2.69 31.18 -5.08
N LYS A 28 -1.60 31.52 -4.38
CA LYS A 28 -1.36 31.06 -3.00
C LYS A 28 -2.44 31.55 -2.05
N ASP A 29 -2.87 32.80 -2.21
CA ASP A 29 -3.97 33.37 -1.40
C ASP A 29 -5.28 32.62 -1.66
N ASN A 30 -5.62 32.35 -2.93
CA ASN A 30 -6.81 31.56 -3.28
C ASN A 30 -6.73 30.12 -2.77
N LEU A 31 -5.56 29.49 -2.80
CA LEU A 31 -5.37 28.13 -2.28
C LEU A 31 -5.62 28.06 -0.77
N VAL A 32 -5.26 29.09 0.01
CA VAL A 32 -5.59 29.15 1.44
C VAL A 32 -7.11 29.07 1.64
N THR A 33 -7.87 29.87 0.89
CA THR A 33 -9.35 29.85 0.96
C THR A 33 -9.91 28.48 0.61
N LEU A 34 -9.48 27.90 -0.52
CA LEU A 34 -9.99 26.61 -0.98
C LEU A 34 -9.69 25.47 0.00
N VAL A 35 -8.52 25.46 0.63
CA VAL A 35 -8.16 24.45 1.64
C VAL A 35 -9.00 24.62 2.91
N CYS A 36 -9.32 25.85 3.32
CA CYS A 36 -10.23 26.10 4.43
C CYS A 36 -11.66 25.65 4.11
N GLU A 37 -12.18 25.96 2.91
CA GLU A 37 -13.49 25.50 2.46
C GLU A 37 -13.57 23.97 2.39
N GLU A 38 -12.48 23.29 2.06
CA GLU A 38 -12.43 21.83 2.08
C GLU A 38 -12.46 21.28 3.51
N LEU A 39 -11.82 21.94 4.48
CA LEU A 39 -11.96 21.58 5.89
C LEU A 39 -13.40 21.74 6.40
N ASP A 40 -14.10 22.78 5.96
CA ASP A 40 -15.50 23.01 6.30
C ASP A 40 -16.41 21.88 5.80
N ARG A 41 -16.03 21.19 4.71
CA ARG A 41 -16.70 19.98 4.22
C ARG A 41 -16.25 18.71 4.96
N LEU A 42 -14.94 18.58 5.19
CA LEU A 42 -14.34 17.35 5.74
C LEU A 42 -14.70 17.12 7.21
N VAL A 43 -14.60 18.15 8.05
CA VAL A 43 -14.77 18.01 9.51
C VAL A 43 -16.15 17.47 9.90
N PRO A 44 -17.27 18.00 9.39
CA PRO A 44 -18.60 17.44 9.69
C PRO A 44 -18.75 15.97 9.27
N SER A 45 -18.15 15.59 8.13
CA SER A 45 -18.17 14.20 7.66
C SER A 45 -17.39 13.27 8.60
N MET A 46 -16.21 13.70 9.07
CA MET A 46 -15.41 12.93 10.02
C MET A 46 -16.08 12.83 11.39
N GLU A 47 -16.74 13.91 11.84
CA GLU A 47 -17.46 13.94 13.11
C GLU A 47 -18.65 12.99 13.09
N ALA A 48 -19.45 13.02 12.02
CA ALA A 48 -20.55 12.07 11.84
C ALA A 48 -20.06 10.61 11.87
N ALA A 49 -18.99 10.30 11.13
CA ALA A 49 -18.44 8.94 11.12
C ALA A 49 -17.86 8.52 12.49
N THR A 50 -17.31 9.47 13.24
CA THR A 50 -16.81 9.24 14.61
C THR A 50 -17.97 8.86 15.54
N LEU A 51 -19.07 9.60 15.49
CA LEU A 51 -20.25 9.39 16.35
C LEU A 51 -21.07 8.17 15.94
N ASP A 52 -21.08 7.81 14.65
CA ASP A 52 -21.69 6.56 14.17
C ASP A 52 -20.98 5.32 14.74
N ASN A 53 -19.66 5.42 14.96
CA ASN A 53 -18.87 4.34 15.57
C ASN A 53 -18.96 4.34 17.10
N ASP A 54 -18.84 5.51 17.73
CA ASP A 54 -18.97 5.71 19.18
C ASP A 54 -19.69 7.03 19.47
N ALA A 55 -20.98 6.92 19.81
CA ALA A 55 -21.87 8.06 20.06
C ALA A 55 -21.44 8.94 21.25
N GLU A 56 -20.62 8.41 22.16
CA GLU A 56 -20.14 9.14 23.36
C GLU A 56 -18.73 9.71 23.16
N ARG A 57 -18.11 9.49 21.99
CA ARG A 57 -16.76 9.97 21.67
C ARG A 57 -16.71 11.50 21.68
N LYS A 58 -15.80 12.07 22.47
CA LYS A 58 -15.59 13.53 22.59
C LYS A 58 -14.44 14.08 21.75
N THR A 59 -13.75 13.22 21.02
CA THR A 59 -12.59 13.55 20.20
C THR A 59 -12.85 13.12 18.77
N LEU A 60 -12.71 14.05 17.81
CA LEU A 60 -12.79 13.74 16.38
C LEU A 60 -11.78 12.63 16.03
N ASP A 61 -12.24 11.59 15.35
CA ASP A 61 -11.43 10.42 15.00
C ASP A 61 -11.47 10.16 13.48
N ASP A 62 -10.55 9.32 13.02
CA ASP A 62 -10.61 8.73 11.68
C ASP A 62 -11.31 7.38 11.78
N ALA A 63 -12.64 7.38 11.69
CA ALA A 63 -13.46 6.17 11.81
C ALA A 63 -13.11 5.07 10.78
N GLN A 64 -12.40 5.41 9.70
CA GLN A 64 -11.99 4.45 8.68
C GLN A 64 -10.67 3.73 9.01
N ARG A 65 -9.88 4.21 9.98
CA ARG A 65 -8.58 3.62 10.33
C ARG A 65 -8.56 3.07 11.75
N THR A 66 -8.32 1.76 11.88
CA THR A 66 -7.93 1.14 13.16
C THR A 66 -6.42 1.28 13.35
N ARG A 67 -6.02 2.28 14.16
CA ARG A 67 -4.60 2.62 14.40
C ARG A 67 -4.12 2.30 15.80
N LEU A 68 -2.81 2.21 15.98
CA LEU A 68 -2.21 2.22 17.31
C LEU A 68 -2.54 3.53 18.03
N ASN A 69 -2.84 3.44 19.33
CA ASN A 69 -3.25 4.59 20.11
C ASN A 69 -2.15 5.65 20.17
N TYR A 70 -2.50 6.89 19.81
CA TYR A 70 -1.55 8.00 19.77
C TYR A 70 -0.93 8.32 21.14
N ASN A 71 -1.76 8.50 22.17
CA ASN A 71 -1.27 8.87 23.51
C ASN A 71 -0.37 7.77 24.08
N ARG A 72 -0.76 6.51 23.90
CA ARG A 72 0.02 5.37 24.37
C ARG A 72 1.36 5.27 23.64
N THR A 73 1.36 5.42 22.32
CA THR A 73 2.61 5.42 21.54
C THR A 73 3.52 6.58 21.95
N ARG A 74 2.95 7.77 22.19
CA ARG A 74 3.71 8.93 22.67
C ARG A 74 4.39 8.68 24.02
N GLU A 75 3.66 8.16 25.01
CA GLU A 75 4.22 7.80 26.32
C GLU A 75 5.37 6.80 26.18
N LEU A 76 5.17 5.73 25.38
CA LEU A 76 6.20 4.72 25.14
C LEU A 76 7.44 5.29 24.44
N MET A 77 7.29 6.31 23.59
CA MET A 77 8.42 7.00 22.98
C MET A 77 9.14 7.91 23.98
N ILE A 78 8.40 8.62 24.84
CA ILE A 78 8.98 9.46 25.91
C ILE A 78 9.83 8.61 26.86
N ASP A 79 9.39 7.40 27.20
CA ASP A 79 10.16 6.50 28.06
C ASP A 79 11.48 6.01 27.43
N ARG A 80 11.71 6.25 26.13
CA ARG A 80 12.86 5.74 25.36
C ARG A 80 13.82 6.82 24.86
N ILE A 81 13.49 8.10 25.02
CA ILE A 81 14.38 9.20 24.64
C ILE A 81 15.39 9.47 25.77
N GLU A 82 16.66 9.60 25.41
CA GLU A 82 17.74 9.85 26.39
C GLU A 82 18.32 11.28 26.27
N HIS A 83 18.39 11.79 25.04
CA HIS A 83 19.11 13.04 24.73
C HIS A 83 18.18 14.24 24.48
N VAL A 84 16.86 14.01 24.49
CA VAL A 84 15.83 15.03 24.28
C VAL A 84 14.76 14.91 25.36
N GLU A 85 14.06 16.00 25.64
CA GLU A 85 13.11 16.07 26.77
C GLU A 85 11.66 15.74 26.39
N SER A 86 11.33 15.69 25.09
CA SER A 86 9.94 15.47 24.65
C SER A 86 9.82 14.88 23.26
N VAL A 87 8.64 14.31 22.97
CA VAL A 87 8.25 13.77 21.66
C VAL A 87 7.16 14.63 21.04
N GLY A 88 7.45 15.20 19.87
CA GLY A 88 6.52 16.01 19.09
C GLY A 88 5.51 15.19 18.29
N SER A 89 4.35 15.77 17.96
CA SER A 89 3.24 15.05 17.35
C SER A 89 3.54 14.39 16.01
N ALA A 90 4.38 15.02 15.18
CA ALA A 90 4.83 14.45 13.91
C ALA A 90 5.67 13.19 14.13
N ALA A 91 6.55 13.19 15.14
CA ALA A 91 7.35 12.01 15.48
C ALA A 91 6.47 10.86 15.99
N VAL A 92 5.43 11.15 16.78
CA VAL A 92 4.47 10.14 17.23
C VAL A 92 3.73 9.52 16.04
N GLN A 93 3.23 10.33 15.10
CA GLN A 93 2.53 9.83 13.92
C GLN A 93 3.45 8.98 13.03
N GLY A 94 4.70 9.41 12.81
CA GLY A 94 5.69 8.61 12.11
C GLY A 94 6.03 7.30 12.84
N GLY A 95 6.11 7.33 14.17
CA GLY A 95 6.30 6.15 15.00
C GLY A 95 5.14 5.15 14.89
N ILE A 96 3.90 5.63 14.95
CA ILE A 96 2.70 4.80 14.76
C ILE A 96 2.74 4.12 13.39
N GLU A 97 2.98 4.88 12.31
CA GLU A 97 3.02 4.34 10.95
C GLU A 97 4.13 3.28 10.81
N HIS A 98 5.31 3.54 11.39
CA HIS A 98 6.41 2.57 11.38
C HIS A 98 6.04 1.27 12.13
N LEU A 99 5.45 1.39 13.32
CA LEU A 99 5.05 0.25 14.14
C LEU A 99 3.91 -0.56 13.49
N GLU A 100 2.96 0.11 12.83
CA GLU A 100 1.89 -0.53 12.07
C GLU A 100 2.44 -1.32 10.88
N LYS A 101 3.38 -0.73 10.12
CA LYS A 101 4.09 -1.43 9.03
C LYS A 101 4.87 -2.64 9.54
N PHE A 102 5.54 -2.49 10.68
CA PHE A 102 6.26 -3.59 11.32
C PHE A 102 5.31 -4.72 11.74
N LEU A 103 4.21 -4.39 12.44
CA LEU A 103 3.21 -5.37 12.86
C LEU A 103 2.58 -6.10 11.67
N ALA A 104 2.21 -5.37 10.62
CA ALA A 104 1.67 -5.96 9.40
C ALA A 104 2.65 -6.98 8.77
N ARG A 105 3.94 -6.64 8.71
CA ARG A 105 4.98 -7.54 8.19
C ARG A 105 5.12 -8.80 9.03
N ILE A 106 5.17 -8.67 10.36
CA ILE A 106 5.22 -9.83 11.27
C ILE A 106 4.02 -10.75 11.07
N ILE A 107 2.81 -10.19 11.09
CA ILE A 107 1.59 -10.98 11.00
C ILE A 107 1.50 -11.68 9.65
N ARG A 108 1.92 -11.04 8.56
CA ARG A 108 1.97 -11.67 7.23
C ARG A 108 2.90 -12.90 7.22
N HIS A 109 4.12 -12.79 7.75
CA HIS A 109 5.01 -13.95 7.85
C HIS A 109 4.46 -15.05 8.78
N CYS A 110 3.80 -14.66 9.87
CA CYS A 110 3.13 -15.62 10.76
C CYS A 110 1.98 -16.34 10.04
N GLU A 111 1.21 -15.62 9.22
CA GLU A 111 0.12 -16.16 8.41
C GLU A 111 0.63 -17.11 7.34
N GLU A 112 1.72 -16.76 6.65
CA GLU A 112 2.40 -17.63 5.69
C GLU A 112 2.86 -18.93 6.34
N ALA A 113 3.48 -18.85 7.53
CA ALA A 113 3.87 -20.02 8.31
C ALA A 113 2.65 -20.87 8.75
N ALA A 114 1.57 -20.23 9.23
CA ALA A 114 0.33 -20.92 9.60
C ALA A 114 -0.34 -21.61 8.41
N THR A 115 -0.27 -20.97 7.23
CA THR A 115 -0.82 -21.50 5.98
C THR A 115 -0.04 -22.72 5.51
N ARG A 116 1.30 -22.72 5.64
CA ARG A 116 2.14 -23.91 5.38
C ARG A 116 1.77 -25.06 6.32
N ASP A 117 1.48 -24.76 7.58
CA ASP A 117 0.97 -25.70 8.57
C ASP A 117 -0.49 -26.13 8.34
N ARG A 118 -1.19 -25.53 7.36
CA ARG A 118 -2.62 -25.76 7.05
C ARG A 118 -3.54 -25.52 8.25
N VAL A 119 -3.20 -24.55 9.09
CA VAL A 119 -4.01 -24.16 10.25
C VAL A 119 -4.54 -22.74 10.08
N SER A 120 -5.76 -22.51 10.56
CA SER A 120 -6.44 -21.21 10.53
C SER A 120 -6.14 -20.35 11.76
N THR A 121 -5.10 -20.68 12.53
CA THR A 121 -4.75 -19.96 13.77
C THR A 121 -3.26 -19.76 13.85
N ILE A 122 -2.83 -18.50 14.00
CA ILE A 122 -1.44 -18.14 14.26
C ILE A 122 -1.07 -18.56 15.70
N LYS A 123 0.01 -19.35 15.84
CA LYS A 123 0.50 -19.90 17.11
C LYS A 123 1.92 -19.38 17.39
N PRO A 124 2.43 -19.47 18.64
CA PRO A 124 3.78 -19.00 18.98
C PRO A 124 4.88 -19.49 18.03
N ARG A 125 4.84 -20.77 17.63
CA ARG A 125 5.76 -21.35 16.64
C ARG A 125 5.80 -20.62 15.28
N HIS A 126 4.67 -20.07 14.82
CA HIS A 126 4.63 -19.32 13.56
C HIS A 126 5.30 -17.95 13.71
N LEU A 127 5.18 -17.34 14.89
CA LEU A 127 5.90 -16.12 15.24
C LEU A 127 7.40 -16.36 15.33
N GLU A 128 7.84 -17.47 15.92
CA GLU A 128 9.26 -17.85 15.95
C GLU A 128 9.81 -17.98 14.52
N ILE A 129 9.11 -18.70 13.64
CA ILE A 129 9.49 -18.82 12.22
C ILE A 129 9.56 -17.45 11.54
N ALA A 130 8.56 -16.58 11.76
CA ALA A 130 8.54 -15.22 11.22
C ALA A 130 9.72 -14.36 11.74
N LEU A 131 10.06 -14.48 13.02
CA LEU A 131 11.19 -13.76 13.61
C LEU A 131 12.51 -14.23 13.02
N HIS A 132 12.69 -15.54 12.83
CA HIS A 132 13.87 -16.08 12.14
C HIS A 132 13.96 -15.57 10.70
N SER A 133 12.87 -15.59 9.92
CA SER A 133 12.89 -15.11 8.53
C SER A 133 13.13 -13.60 8.40
N MET A 134 12.86 -12.82 9.45
CA MET A 134 13.16 -11.38 9.48
C MET A 134 14.53 -11.03 10.08
N GLY A 135 15.38 -12.02 10.39
CA GLY A 135 16.68 -11.79 11.03
C GLY A 135 16.58 -11.30 12.49
N LYS A 136 15.45 -11.56 13.17
CA LYS A 136 15.17 -11.19 14.57
C LYS A 136 15.02 -12.40 15.50
N GLY A 137 15.33 -13.60 15.01
CA GLY A 137 15.35 -14.83 15.81
C GLY A 137 16.62 -14.93 16.66
N ASN A 138 16.50 -15.48 17.87
CA ASN A 138 17.63 -15.64 18.78
C ASN A 138 18.41 -16.91 18.41
N SER A 139 19.42 -16.80 17.53
CA SER A 139 20.38 -17.88 17.24
C SER A 139 21.81 -17.45 17.62
N PRO A 140 22.61 -18.31 18.30
CA PRO A 140 23.99 -17.99 18.70
C PRO A 140 25.04 -18.12 17.58
N ASP A 141 24.69 -18.62 16.41
CA ASP A 141 25.65 -18.76 15.30
C ASP A 141 25.19 -17.87 14.15
N ALA A 142 25.90 -16.76 14.01
CA ALA A 142 25.89 -15.94 12.81
C ALA A 142 26.75 -16.66 11.78
N ASP A 143 26.11 -17.41 10.89
CA ASP A 143 26.64 -17.64 9.56
C ASP A 143 25.77 -16.86 8.58
N ASP A 144 26.46 -16.16 7.67
CA ASP A 144 25.92 -15.36 6.59
C ASP A 144 24.78 -16.10 5.85
N GLU A 145 23.57 -15.57 5.93
CA GLU A 145 22.54 -15.86 4.92
C GLU A 145 22.17 -14.56 4.22
N GLU A 146 22.47 -14.58 2.92
CA GLU A 146 22.27 -13.52 1.94
C GLU A 146 20.87 -12.91 2.03
N GLN A 147 20.82 -11.58 1.87
CA GLN A 147 19.59 -10.86 1.57
C GLN A 147 19.03 -11.40 0.25
N HIS A 148 18.12 -12.36 0.31
CA HIS A 148 17.23 -12.63 -0.81
C HIS A 148 16.29 -11.42 -0.94
N GLU A 149 16.62 -10.52 -1.86
CA GLU A 149 15.66 -9.57 -2.40
C GLU A 149 14.44 -10.37 -2.90
N GLU A 150 13.27 -10.15 -2.29
CA GLU A 150 12.02 -10.72 -2.79
C GLU A 150 11.79 -10.20 -4.22
N GLN A 151 12.08 -11.02 -5.23
CA GLN A 151 11.77 -10.72 -6.62
C GLN A 151 10.25 -10.61 -6.77
N GLY A 152 9.78 -9.38 -6.90
CA GLY A 152 8.38 -9.01 -7.05
C GLY A 152 8.29 -7.65 -7.70
N ILE A 153 7.15 -7.36 -8.31
CA ILE A 153 6.94 -6.06 -8.95
C ILE A 153 6.39 -5.12 -7.89
N GLU A 154 7.18 -4.10 -7.57
CA GLU A 154 6.77 -3.02 -6.70
C GLU A 154 5.72 -2.16 -7.42
N VAL A 155 4.47 -2.23 -6.97
CA VAL A 155 3.42 -1.40 -7.53
C VAL A 155 3.41 -0.07 -6.77
N GLN A 156 3.53 1.04 -7.49
CA GLN A 156 3.52 2.37 -6.88
C GLN A 156 2.17 2.59 -6.18
N GLY A 157 2.20 2.68 -4.85
CA GLY A 157 1.04 2.52 -3.97
C GLY A 157 1.32 1.68 -2.72
N GLY A 158 2.50 1.06 -2.65
CA GLY A 158 3.03 0.41 -1.44
C GLY A 158 2.68 -1.08 -1.29
N GLY A 159 2.16 -1.71 -2.35
CA GLY A 159 1.91 -3.16 -2.40
C GLY A 159 2.87 -3.84 -3.37
N ILE A 160 3.66 -4.80 -2.87
CA ILE A 160 4.49 -5.67 -3.72
C ILE A 160 3.60 -6.81 -4.23
N ILE A 161 3.38 -6.89 -5.54
CA ILE A 161 2.77 -8.08 -6.13
C ILE A 161 3.89 -9.09 -6.35
N THR A 162 3.80 -10.20 -5.62
CA THR A 162 4.77 -11.29 -5.61
C THR A 162 4.16 -12.50 -6.31
N ILE A 163 5.02 -13.45 -6.70
CA ILE A 163 4.58 -14.76 -7.21
C ILE A 163 3.60 -15.43 -6.23
N THR A 164 3.78 -15.23 -4.92
CA THR A 164 2.89 -15.75 -3.89
C THR A 164 1.47 -15.14 -3.95
N HIS A 165 1.35 -13.85 -4.28
CA HIS A 165 0.04 -13.22 -4.50
C HIS A 165 -0.66 -13.80 -5.74
N VAL A 166 0.04 -13.95 -6.86
CA VAL A 166 -0.49 -14.55 -8.09
C VAL A 166 -0.96 -15.99 -7.87
N LYS A 167 -0.14 -16.80 -7.18
CA LYS A 167 -0.49 -18.18 -6.81
C LYS A 167 -1.72 -18.26 -5.91
N SER A 168 -1.82 -17.35 -4.93
CA SER A 168 -2.98 -17.27 -4.04
C SER A 168 -4.25 -16.93 -4.85
N MET A 169 -4.17 -15.90 -5.70
CA MET A 169 -5.28 -15.46 -6.55
C MET A 169 -5.73 -16.53 -7.54
N SER A 170 -4.79 -17.30 -8.10
CA SER A 170 -5.10 -18.40 -9.01
C SER A 170 -5.96 -19.47 -8.31
N ARG A 171 -5.60 -19.83 -7.07
CA ARG A 171 -6.37 -20.79 -6.27
C ARG A 171 -7.72 -20.23 -5.82
N THR A 172 -7.79 -18.96 -5.40
CA THR A 172 -9.00 -18.38 -4.83
C THR A 172 -10.02 -17.95 -5.89
N HIS A 173 -9.56 -17.35 -6.99
CA HIS A 173 -10.43 -16.76 -8.02
C HIS A 173 -10.56 -17.63 -9.27
N ALA A 174 -9.46 -18.22 -9.74
CA ALA A 174 -9.48 -19.09 -10.93
C ALA A 174 -9.77 -20.56 -10.58
N LYS A 175 -9.74 -20.92 -9.29
CA LYS A 175 -9.95 -22.29 -8.77
C LYS A 175 -9.03 -23.31 -9.41
N MET A 176 -7.82 -22.89 -9.78
CA MET A 176 -6.81 -23.72 -10.42
C MET A 176 -5.42 -23.35 -9.87
N ALA A 177 -4.47 -24.28 -9.86
CA ALA A 177 -3.09 -23.97 -9.51
C ALA A 177 -2.38 -23.35 -10.73
N ILE A 178 -1.35 -22.52 -10.49
CA ILE A 178 -0.48 -21.95 -11.53
C ILE A 178 0.97 -22.37 -11.24
N THR A 179 1.77 -22.61 -12.28
CA THR A 179 3.21 -22.87 -12.17
C THR A 179 3.99 -21.61 -11.78
N ASP A 180 5.20 -21.79 -11.29
CA ASP A 180 6.06 -20.69 -10.86
C ASP A 180 6.45 -19.83 -12.06
N ASP A 181 6.89 -20.49 -13.14
CA ASP A 181 7.26 -19.86 -14.41
C ASP A 181 6.09 -19.07 -15.03
N ALA A 182 4.87 -19.60 -14.99
CA ALA A 182 3.68 -18.91 -15.49
C ALA A 182 3.27 -17.72 -14.61
N ALA A 183 3.47 -17.82 -13.30
CA ALA A 183 3.20 -16.72 -12.38
C ALA A 183 4.22 -15.58 -12.52
N GLU A 184 5.48 -15.91 -12.80
CA GLU A 184 6.55 -14.96 -13.08
C GLU A 184 6.32 -14.24 -14.42
N ASP A 185 6.00 -14.98 -15.48
CA ASP A 185 5.70 -14.43 -16.81
C ASP A 185 4.49 -13.48 -16.78
N LEU A 186 3.46 -13.82 -16.00
CA LEU A 186 2.29 -12.96 -15.81
C LEU A 186 2.64 -11.65 -15.08
N LEU A 187 3.59 -11.69 -14.15
CA LEU A 187 4.09 -10.48 -13.50
C LEU A 187 4.88 -9.63 -14.50
N LEU A 188 5.82 -10.22 -15.24
CA LEU A 188 6.60 -9.49 -16.26
C LEU A 188 5.69 -8.80 -17.27
N THR A 189 4.69 -9.51 -17.80
CA THR A 189 3.68 -8.97 -18.72
C THR A 189 2.93 -7.78 -18.10
N TYR A 190 2.58 -7.87 -16.82
CA TYR A 190 1.96 -6.75 -16.10
C TYR A 190 2.92 -5.56 -15.96
N GLY A 191 4.19 -5.79 -15.65
CA GLY A 191 5.22 -4.75 -15.55
C GLY A 191 5.44 -4.00 -16.87
N ASP A 192 5.46 -4.72 -17.99
CA ASP A 192 5.59 -4.13 -19.32
C ASP A 192 4.36 -3.27 -19.69
N MET A 193 3.15 -3.75 -19.42
CA MET A 193 1.91 -3.02 -19.65
C MET A 193 1.83 -1.73 -18.83
N VAL A 194 2.24 -1.77 -17.55
CA VAL A 194 2.30 -0.57 -16.70
C VAL A 194 3.30 0.44 -17.26
N SER A 195 4.47 -0.04 -17.70
CA SER A 195 5.51 0.80 -18.27
C SER A 195 5.06 1.48 -19.57
N GLU A 196 4.31 0.77 -20.41
CA GLU A 196 3.71 1.31 -21.63
C GLU A 196 2.64 2.37 -21.32
N LEU A 197 1.72 2.07 -20.40
CA LEU A 197 0.67 3.01 -19.98
C LEU A 197 1.27 4.27 -19.32
N GLU A 198 2.31 4.11 -18.51
CA GLU A 198 3.05 5.24 -17.95
C GLU A 198 3.70 6.10 -19.04
N ASN A 199 4.30 5.47 -20.05
CA ASN A 199 4.91 6.18 -21.17
C ASN A 199 3.87 6.94 -21.98
N ASP A 200 2.71 6.34 -22.27
CA ASP A 200 1.59 6.99 -22.96
C ASP A 200 1.04 8.16 -22.15
N ILE A 201 0.87 7.98 -20.83
CA ILE A 201 0.46 9.05 -19.93
C ILE A 201 1.49 10.17 -19.94
N ARG A 202 2.79 9.89 -19.87
CA ARG A 202 3.85 10.90 -19.92
C ARG A 202 3.85 11.66 -21.26
N GLN A 203 3.54 10.99 -22.38
CA GLN A 203 3.43 11.65 -23.68
C GLN A 203 2.19 12.55 -23.79
N HIS A 204 1.05 12.14 -23.21
CA HIS A 204 -0.22 12.86 -23.28
C HIS A 204 -0.48 13.86 -22.13
N ALA A 205 0.24 13.77 -21.01
CA ALA A 205 0.15 14.67 -19.86
C ALA A 205 0.75 16.08 -20.11
N ASN A 206 1.23 16.36 -21.33
CA ASN A 206 1.64 17.70 -21.78
C ASN A 206 0.51 18.76 -21.80
N LEU A 207 -0.70 18.43 -21.31
CA LEU A 207 -1.86 19.31 -21.22
C LEU A 207 -2.23 19.64 -19.75
N GLY A 208 -1.31 20.27 -19.02
CA GLY A 208 -1.64 21.38 -18.12
C GLY A 208 -2.23 21.13 -16.72
N ARG A 209 -2.04 19.95 -16.09
CA ARG A 209 -2.21 19.79 -14.63
C ARG A 209 -1.05 19.03 -14.01
N ASP A 210 -0.97 19.14 -12.69
CA ASP A 210 0.20 18.75 -11.91
C ASP A 210 0.49 17.23 -12.00
N PRO A 211 1.59 16.81 -12.68
CA PRO A 211 1.79 15.42 -13.05
C PRO A 211 1.90 14.49 -11.86
N MET A 212 2.45 14.94 -10.73
CA MET A 212 2.78 14.06 -9.61
C MET A 212 1.55 13.58 -8.84
N TYR A 213 0.51 14.42 -8.73
CA TYR A 213 -0.75 14.07 -8.07
C TYR A 213 -1.65 13.23 -8.98
N PHE A 214 -1.57 13.46 -10.30
CA PHE A 214 -2.21 12.60 -11.30
C PHE A 214 -1.53 11.22 -11.35
N ILE A 215 -0.20 11.17 -11.34
CA ILE A 215 0.59 9.94 -11.30
C ILE A 215 0.31 9.15 -10.02
N ASP A 216 0.31 9.75 -8.81
CA ASP A 216 -0.02 9.01 -7.58
C ASP A 216 -1.46 8.46 -7.57
N SER A 217 -2.42 9.26 -8.08
CA SER A 217 -3.83 8.84 -8.18
C SER A 217 -4.02 7.74 -9.24
N VAL A 218 -3.31 7.85 -10.37
CA VAL A 218 -3.25 6.82 -11.41
C VAL A 218 -2.55 5.59 -10.89
N ASN A 219 -1.46 5.69 -10.14
CA ASN A 219 -0.70 4.56 -9.63
C ASN A 219 -1.53 3.74 -8.63
N ARG A 220 -2.26 4.41 -7.73
CA ARG A 220 -3.24 3.77 -6.84
C ARG A 220 -4.39 3.12 -7.62
N LEU A 221 -4.86 3.77 -8.69
CA LEU A 221 -5.86 3.22 -9.59
C LEU A 221 -5.31 2.02 -10.39
N SER A 222 -4.06 2.09 -10.85
CA SER A 222 -3.30 1.07 -11.58
C SER A 222 -3.02 -0.15 -10.71
N ALA A 223 -2.78 0.03 -9.41
CA ALA A 223 -2.63 -1.07 -8.45
C ALA A 223 -3.93 -1.83 -8.20
N LEU A 224 -5.04 -1.11 -8.06
CA LEU A 224 -6.37 -1.71 -7.97
C LEU A 224 -6.78 -2.37 -9.29
N MET A 225 -6.37 -1.78 -10.42
CA MET A 225 -6.48 -2.38 -11.75
C MET A 225 -5.56 -3.58 -11.93
N ALA A 226 -4.41 -3.65 -11.26
CA ALA A 226 -3.45 -4.76 -11.30
C ALA A 226 -4.07 -6.06 -10.78
N PHE A 227 -4.62 -6.01 -9.58
CA PHE A 227 -5.32 -7.15 -8.99
C PHE A 227 -6.57 -7.52 -9.81
N GLY A 228 -7.26 -6.52 -10.39
CA GLY A 228 -8.36 -6.76 -11.31
C GLY A 228 -7.94 -7.44 -12.61
N TRP A 229 -6.81 -7.03 -13.18
CA TRP A 229 -6.26 -7.53 -14.44
C TRP A 229 -5.66 -8.92 -14.26
N ILE A 230 -4.80 -9.13 -13.27
CA ILE A 230 -4.23 -10.44 -12.91
C ILE A 230 -5.36 -11.43 -12.64
N ARG A 231 -6.42 -11.01 -11.93
CA ARG A 231 -7.60 -11.85 -11.72
C ARG A 231 -8.29 -12.26 -13.03
N ARG A 232 -8.49 -11.33 -13.97
CA ARG A 232 -9.12 -11.63 -15.28
C ARG A 232 -8.24 -12.58 -16.10
N MET A 233 -6.94 -12.32 -16.15
CA MET A 233 -5.96 -13.16 -16.85
C MET A 233 -5.94 -14.57 -16.28
N LEU A 234 -5.90 -14.72 -14.95
CA LEU A 234 -5.94 -16.02 -14.29
C LEU A 234 -7.25 -16.77 -14.57
N MET A 235 -8.39 -16.07 -14.63
CA MET A 235 -9.67 -16.70 -14.98
C MET A 235 -9.68 -17.19 -16.43
N LYS A 236 -9.26 -16.36 -17.39
CA LYS A 236 -9.14 -16.74 -18.81
C LYS A 236 -8.15 -17.89 -19.02
N ALA A 237 -7.01 -17.86 -18.31
CA ALA A 237 -5.99 -18.90 -18.38
C ALA A 237 -6.46 -20.23 -17.78
N ALA A 238 -7.24 -20.19 -16.69
CA ALA A 238 -7.85 -21.38 -16.14
C ALA A 238 -8.92 -21.97 -17.07
N ASP A 239 -9.70 -21.14 -17.75
CA ASP A 239 -10.70 -21.62 -18.72
C ASP A 239 -10.02 -22.24 -19.94
N ASN A 240 -8.97 -21.61 -20.48
CA ASN A 240 -8.15 -22.17 -21.56
C ASN A 240 -7.47 -23.50 -21.15
N ALA A 241 -6.93 -23.56 -19.92
CA ALA A 241 -6.35 -24.77 -19.35
C ALA A 241 -7.37 -25.91 -19.26
N ARG A 242 -8.59 -25.62 -18.78
CA ARG A 242 -9.68 -26.61 -18.66
C ARG A 242 -10.11 -27.14 -20.02
N GLU A 243 -10.32 -26.25 -21.00
CA GLU A 243 -10.71 -26.63 -22.36
C GLU A 243 -9.68 -27.54 -23.02
N ARG A 244 -8.40 -27.36 -22.68
CA ARG A 244 -7.29 -28.18 -23.17
C ARG A 244 -6.93 -29.37 -22.26
N GLY A 245 -7.66 -29.60 -21.17
CA GLY A 245 -7.48 -30.75 -20.28
C GLY A 245 -6.32 -30.65 -19.29
N TYR A 246 -5.75 -29.46 -19.06
CA TYR A 246 -4.69 -29.24 -18.08
C TYR A 246 -5.28 -29.14 -16.65
N SER A 247 -4.53 -29.67 -15.69
CA SER A 247 -4.88 -29.61 -14.26
C SER A 247 -4.38 -28.34 -13.55
N ARG A 248 -3.55 -27.56 -14.24
CA ARG A 248 -2.94 -26.30 -13.77
C ARG A 248 -2.72 -25.34 -14.93
N ILE A 249 -2.62 -24.05 -14.62
CA ILE A 249 -2.22 -23.00 -15.55
C ILE A 249 -0.70 -23.07 -15.72
N ASP A 250 -0.25 -23.19 -16.97
CA ASP A 250 1.16 -23.10 -17.37
C ASP A 250 1.38 -21.93 -18.35
N ILE A 251 2.63 -21.65 -18.72
CA ILE A 251 2.99 -20.50 -19.58
C ILE A 251 2.15 -20.48 -20.86
N GLU A 252 1.96 -21.65 -21.47
CA GLU A 252 1.19 -21.81 -22.71
C GLU A 252 -0.25 -21.28 -22.62
N GLN A 253 -0.87 -21.28 -21.44
CA GLN A 253 -2.23 -20.82 -21.24
C GLN A 253 -2.31 -19.32 -20.93
N ILE A 254 -1.17 -18.65 -20.72
CA ILE A 254 -1.09 -17.21 -20.47
C ILE A 254 -0.71 -16.46 -21.75
N VAL A 255 0.30 -16.94 -22.48
CA VAL A 255 0.87 -16.28 -23.67
C VAL A 255 -0.14 -16.08 -24.82
N HIS A 256 -1.21 -16.88 -24.86
CA HIS A 256 -2.23 -16.82 -25.91
C HIS A 256 -3.43 -15.92 -25.54
N ILE A 257 -3.44 -15.32 -24.35
CA ILE A 257 -4.52 -14.45 -23.91
C ILE A 257 -4.18 -13.02 -24.30
N ASP A 258 -5.07 -12.37 -25.04
CA ASP A 258 -4.96 -10.93 -25.27
C ASP A 258 -5.09 -10.19 -23.93
N PRO A 259 -4.05 -9.45 -23.49
CA PRO A 259 -4.06 -8.74 -22.22
C PRO A 259 -5.01 -7.53 -22.19
N PHE A 260 -5.58 -7.11 -23.33
CA PHE A 260 -6.44 -5.94 -23.47
C PHE A 260 -7.93 -6.24 -23.75
N GLU A 261 -8.29 -7.51 -24.04
CA GLU A 261 -9.69 -7.99 -24.04
C GLU A 261 -10.15 -8.45 -22.65
#